data_AF-A0A6M4MBA8-F1
#
_entry.id   AF-A0A6M4MBA8-F1
#
_cell.length_a   1.000
_cell.length_b   1.000
_cell.length_c   1.000
_cell.angle_alpha   90.00
_cell.angle_beta   90.00
_cell.angle_gamma   90.00
#
_symmetry.space_group_name_H-M   'P 1'
#
loop_
_entity.id
_entity.type
_entity.pdbx_description
1 polymer ?
#
loop_
_entity_poly.entity_id
_entity_poly.type
_entity_poly.pdbx_seq_one_letter_code
_entity_poly.pdbx_strand_id
1 'polypeptide(L)' 'MKLYVLSFLLLFIVPSCLADETKPPVFSWENPTTLYFKGNVSKDNFRLMQEELKKHKNSLETLIISSGGGETT' A
#
# COMPACT_ATOMS: atom_id res chain seq x y z
N MET A 1 -35.65 32.32 -31.92
CA MET A 1 -34.18 32.08 -31.76
C MET A 1 -33.76 32.45 -30.35
N LYS A 2 -33.38 31.45 -29.55
CA LYS A 2 -32.29 31.45 -28.54
C LYS A 2 -32.54 30.25 -27.60
N LEU A 3 -31.92 29.13 -27.93
CA LEU A 3 -31.76 27.98 -27.03
C LEU A 3 -30.59 28.34 -26.09
N TYR A 4 -30.86 28.53 -24.81
CA TYR A 4 -29.81 28.57 -23.80
C TYR A 4 -29.51 27.12 -23.43
N VAL A 5 -28.52 26.53 -24.10
CA VAL A 5 -27.93 25.27 -23.64
C VAL A 5 -27.07 25.62 -22.44
N LEU A 6 -27.66 25.44 -21.26
CA LEU A 6 -27.01 25.53 -19.97
C LEU A 6 -25.95 24.43 -19.91
N SER A 7 -24.71 24.78 -20.28
CA SER A 7 -23.56 23.90 -20.20
C SER A 7 -23.22 23.66 -18.73
N PHE A 8 -23.85 22.64 -18.14
CA PHE A 8 -23.30 22.00 -16.95
C PHE A 8 -22.13 21.14 -17.42
N LEU A 9 -20.96 21.76 -17.49
CA LEU A 9 -19.70 21.04 -17.45
C LEU A 9 -19.64 20.38 -16.06
N LEU A 10 -20.20 19.18 -15.96
CA LEU A 10 -19.89 18.25 -14.89
C LEU A 10 -18.41 17.95 -15.03
N LEU A 11 -17.60 18.74 -14.33
CA LEU A 11 -16.25 18.37 -13.94
C LEU A 11 -16.40 17.04 -13.21
N PHE A 12 -16.19 15.95 -13.94
CA PHE A 12 -15.78 14.69 -13.35
C PHE A 12 -14.44 14.97 -12.70
N ILE A 13 -14.49 15.52 -11.49
CA ILE A 13 -13.43 15.35 -10.52
C ILE A 13 -13.48 13.84 -10.26
N VAL A 14 -12.76 13.08 -11.07
CA VAL A 14 -12.30 11.76 -10.67
C VAL A 14 -11.44 12.06 -9.45
N PRO A 15 -11.79 11.62 -8.23
CA PRO A 15 -10.79 11.55 -7.20
C PRO A 15 -9.81 10.47 -7.65
N SER A 16 -8.83 10.85 -8.47
CA SER A 16 -7.62 10.08 -8.62
C SER A 16 -7.02 9.94 -7.24
N CYS A 17 -6.76 8.69 -6.85
CA CYS A 17 -5.96 8.35 -5.67
C CYS A 17 -6.67 8.55 -4.31
N LEU A 18 -7.75 7.81 -4.08
CA LEU A 18 -8.07 7.34 -2.74
C LEU A 18 -8.24 5.82 -2.79
N ALA A 19 -7.62 5.13 -1.84
CA ALA A 19 -7.65 3.68 -1.61
C ALA A 19 -6.60 2.80 -2.31
N ASP A 20 -5.32 2.97 -1.95
CA ASP A 20 -4.47 1.80 -1.67
C ASP A 20 -3.98 1.78 -0.20
N GLU A 21 -4.61 2.58 0.68
CA GLU A 21 -4.30 2.59 2.13
C GLU A 21 -5.04 1.52 2.94
N THR A 22 -6.08 0.89 2.39
CA THR A 22 -6.98 -0.01 3.15
C THR A 22 -6.65 -1.49 3.04
N LYS A 23 -5.67 -1.88 2.22
CA LYS A 23 -5.28 -3.29 2.11
C LYS A 23 -4.30 -3.65 3.24
N PRO A 24 -4.59 -4.68 4.04
CA PRO A 24 -3.66 -5.14 5.06
C PRO A 24 -2.34 -5.59 4.41
N PRO A 25 -1.20 -5.41 5.08
CA PRO A 25 0.09 -5.86 4.57
C PRO A 25 0.07 -7.38 4.40
N VAL A 26 0.63 -7.85 3.29
CA VAL A 26 0.73 -9.27 2.98
C VAL A 26 2.13 -9.75 3.31
N PHE A 27 2.22 -10.81 4.10
CA PHE A 27 3.45 -11.52 4.41
C PHE A 27 3.40 -12.90 3.75
N SER A 28 4.38 -13.21 2.91
CA SER A 28 4.48 -14.52 2.26
C SER A 28 5.91 -15.02 2.26
N TRP A 29 6.10 -16.30 2.54
CA TRP A 29 7.40 -16.96 2.54
C TRP A 29 7.60 -17.68 1.21
N GLU A 30 8.68 -17.37 0.50
CA GLU A 30 9.07 -18.14 -0.70
C GLU A 30 9.83 -19.41 -0.30
N ASN A 31 10.65 -19.32 0.73
CA ASN A 31 11.38 -20.42 1.33
C ASN A 31 11.55 -20.13 2.85
N PRO A 32 12.13 -21.03 3.66
CA PRO A 32 12.27 -20.83 5.11
C PRO A 32 13.13 -19.61 5.52
N THR A 33 13.87 -19.01 4.58
CA THR A 33 14.82 -17.92 4.83
C THR A 33 14.46 -16.60 4.13
N THR A 34 13.50 -16.61 3.21
CA THR A 34 13.09 -15.44 2.41
C THR A 34 11.64 -15.05 2.68
N LEU A 35 11.46 -13.87 3.27
CA LEU A 35 10.15 -13.25 3.53
C LEU A 35 9.86 -12.14 2.52
N TYR A 36 8.69 -12.19 1.91
CA TYR A 36 8.14 -11.11 1.09
C TYR A 36 7.12 -10.32 1.90
N PHE A 37 7.32 -9.01 1.95
CA PHE A 37 6.38 -8.05 2.46
C PHE A 37 5.83 -7.22 1.30
N LYS A 38 4.50 -7.21 1.14
CA LYS A 38 3.80 -6.33 0.21
C LYS A 38 2.83 -5.42 0.95
N GLY A 39 3.07 -4.13 0.92
CA GLY A 39 2.21 -3.14 1.57
C GLY A 39 2.82 -1.73 1.61
N ASN A 40 2.00 -0.74 1.95
CA ASN A 40 2.48 0.61 2.23
C ASN A 40 3.34 0.60 3.50
N VAL A 41 4.43 1.37 3.52
CA VAL A 41 5.27 1.56 4.72
C VAL A 41 4.63 2.63 5.60
N SER A 42 3.54 2.27 6.27
CA SER A 42 2.95 3.06 7.35
C SER A 42 3.51 2.62 8.70
N LYS A 43 3.34 3.45 9.73
CA LYS A 43 3.80 3.13 11.11
C LYS A 43 3.20 1.83 11.64
N ASP A 44 1.94 1.54 11.31
CA ASP A 44 1.25 0.32 11.73
C ASP A 44 1.76 -0.92 11.00
N ASN A 45 1.97 -0.81 9.69
CA ASN A 45 2.52 -1.91 8.89
C ASN A 45 3.98 -2.22 9.26
N PHE A 46 4.74 -1.18 9.61
CA PHE A 46 6.10 -1.34 10.11
C PHE A 46 6.13 -2.11 11.43
N ARG A 47 5.18 -1.84 12.34
CA ARG A 47 5.04 -2.59 13.59
C ARG A 47 4.73 -4.07 13.33
N LEU A 48 3.80 -4.37 12.42
CA LEU A 48 3.48 -5.75 12.04
C LEU A 48 4.70 -6.47 11.44
N MET A 49 5.46 -5.77 10.59
CA MET A 49 6.70 -6.30 10.03
C MET A 49 7.72 -6.61 11.13
N GLN A 50 7.90 -5.74 12.13
CA GLN A 50 8.80 -6.03 13.25
C GLN A 50 8.40 -7.27 14.04
N GLU A 51 7.10 -7.48 14.27
CA GLU A 51 6.63 -8.68 14.97
C GLU A 51 6.92 -9.94 14.17
N GLU A 52 6.73 -9.91 12.86
CA GLU A 52 6.99 -11.05 11.98
C GLU A 52 8.49 -11.38 11.88
N LEU A 53 9.34 -10.36 11.79
CA LEU A 53 10.79 -10.50 11.84
C LEU A 53 11.28 -11.05 13.18
N LYS A 54 10.69 -10.63 14.31
CA LYS A 54 11.05 -11.15 15.63
C LYS A 54 10.76 -12.64 15.77
N LYS A 55 9.64 -13.12 15.23
CA LYS A 55 9.26 -14.54 15.25
C LYS A 55 10.27 -15.42 14.50
N HIS A 56 10.86 -14.89 13.43
CA HIS A 56 11.71 -15.66 12.50
C HIS A 56 13.18 -15.20 12.50
N LYS A 57 13.61 -14.51 13.57
CA LYS A 57 14.94 -13.87 13.67
C LYS A 57 16.14 -14.82 13.47
N ASN A 58 15.93 -16.12 13.66
CA ASN A 58 16.99 -17.14 13.58
C ASN A 58 17.01 -17.87 12.23
N SER A 59 15.98 -17.70 11.40
CA SER A 59 15.84 -18.39 10.11
C SER A 59 15.80 -17.42 8.93
N LEU A 60 15.40 -16.18 9.14
CA LEU A 60 15.30 -15.17 8.10
C LEU A 60 16.70 -14.67 7.68
N GLU A 61 17.01 -14.84 6.40
CA GLU A 61 18.22 -14.31 5.77
C GLU A 61 17.90 -13.14 4.83
N THR A 62 16.76 -13.20 4.14
CA THR A 62 16.38 -12.21 3.11
C THR A 62 14.98 -11.66 3.35
N LEU A 63 14.83 -10.34 3.38
CA LEU A 63 13.54 -9.64 3.42
C LEU A 63 13.36 -8.83 2.13
N ILE A 64 12.33 -9.17 1.35
CA ILE A 64 11.99 -8.47 0.10
C ILE A 64 10.77 -7.59 0.35
N ILE A 65 10.95 -6.27 0.19
CA ILE A 65 9.92 -5.26 0.44
C ILE A 65 9.42 -4.74 -0.91
N SER A 66 8.16 -5.03 -1.23
CA SER A 66 7.43 -4.42 -2.33
C SER A 66 6.45 -3.40 -1.76
N SER A 67 6.87 -2.14 -1.78
CA SER A 67 6.03 -1.02 -1.36
C SER A 67 5.84 -0.05 -2.52
N GLY A 68 4.67 0.57 -2.61
CA GLY A 68 4.39 1.65 -3.56
C GLY A 68 5.15 2.95 -3.25
N GLY A 69 5.99 2.96 -2.21
CA GLY A 69 6.58 4.16 -1.61
C GLY A 69 5.94 4.45 -0.25
N GLY A 70 6.61 5.23 0.59
CA GLY A 70 6.06 5.72 1.86
C GLY A 70 5.50 7.13 1.72
N GLU A 71 4.58 7.51 2.61
CA GLU A 71 4.16 8.90 2.75
C GLU A 71 5.37 9.78 3.08
N THR A 72 5.69 10.73 2.21
CA THR A 72 6.59 11.84 2.52
C THR A 72 5.78 12.90 3.25
N THR A 73 5.78 12.86 4.58
CA THR A 73 5.32 14.00 5.39
C THR A 73 6.39 15.07 5.48
#